data_AF-A0A225WB59-F1
#
_entry.id   AF-A0A225WB59-F1
#
_cell.length_a   1.000
_cell.length_b   1.000
_cell.length_c   1.000
_cell.angle_alpha   90.00
_cell.angle_beta   90.00
_cell.angle_gamma   90.00
#
_symmetry.space_group_name_H-M   'P 1'
#
loop_
_entity.id
_entity.type
_entity.pdbx_description
1 polymer ?
#
loop_
_entity_poly.entity_id
_entity_poly.type
_entity_poly.pdbx_seq_one_letter_code
_entity_poly.pdbx_strand_id
1 'polypeptide(L)'
;MSKHTCTQLSMQEKVELLRRWKTNPHWTLQEVAAQLDVKITTLKGWYDRYWDDLDTISVSGRKHVNGAGRPRIIEPSEADVLLFYKRNGSNRRPRDVLAFCLRLNEFIQDKVKPDSQKRGGRIHQVLFES
;
A
#
# COMPACT_ATOMS: atom_id res chain seq x y z
N MET A 1 24.73 -0.57 7.82
CA MET A 1 23.79 -0.95 6.73
C MET A 1 23.11 0.32 6.23
N SER A 2 23.32 0.69 4.97
CA SER A 2 22.66 1.86 4.40
C SER A 2 21.17 1.56 4.25
N LYS A 3 20.29 2.41 4.80
CA LYS A 3 18.85 2.26 4.63
C LYS A 3 18.54 2.51 3.16
N HIS A 4 18.05 1.50 2.43
CA HIS A 4 17.57 1.72 1.07
C HIS A 4 16.35 2.64 1.15
N THR A 5 16.53 3.92 0.81
CA THR A 5 15.42 4.85 0.65
C THR A 5 14.58 4.34 -0.52
N CYS A 6 13.36 3.88 -0.24
CA CYS A 6 12.40 3.57 -1.29
C CYS A 6 11.88 4.90 -1.86
N THR A 7 12.61 5.44 -2.83
CA THR A 7 12.19 6.61 -3.59
C THR A 7 11.03 6.19 -4.49
N GLN A 8 9.81 6.57 -4.11
CA GLN A 8 8.66 6.43 -4.99
C GLN A 8 8.77 7.45 -6.11
N LEU A 9 9.07 6.98 -7.32
CA LEU A 9 9.02 7.80 -8.52
C LEU A 9 7.58 8.27 -8.78
N SER A 10 7.44 9.55 -9.07
CA SER A 10 6.21 10.18 -9.52
C SER A 10 5.74 9.59 -10.85
N MET A 11 4.46 9.78 -11.18
CA MET A 11 3.94 9.34 -12.48
C MET A 11 4.66 10.02 -13.64
N GLN A 12 5.07 11.28 -13.46
CA GLN A 12 5.79 12.03 -14.48
C GLN A 12 7.14 11.40 -14.80
N GLU A 13 7.93 11.11 -13.78
CA GLU A 13 9.24 10.47 -13.93
C GLU A 13 9.11 9.09 -14.60
N LYS A 14 8.09 8.30 -14.23
CA LYS A 14 7.83 7.00 -14.87
C LYS A 14 7.56 7.14 -16.36
N VAL A 15 6.72 8.10 -16.75
CA VAL A 15 6.36 8.36 -18.15
C VAL A 15 7.58 8.83 -18.93
N GLU A 16 8.39 9.74 -18.38
CA GLU A 16 9.63 10.21 -19.02
C GLU A 16 10.63 9.07 -19.26
N LEU A 17 10.80 8.18 -18.28
CA LEU A 17 11.65 6.99 -18.40
C LEU A 17 11.14 6.02 -19.47
N LEU A 18 9.83 5.79 -19.54
CA LEU A 18 9.24 4.95 -20.58
C LEU A 18 9.33 5.60 -21.98
N ARG A 19 9.21 6.93 -22.09
CA ARG A 19 9.45 7.66 -23.36
C ARG A 19 10.88 7.49 -23.85
N ARG A 20 11.87 7.55 -22.94
CA ARG A 20 13.28 7.28 -23.28
C ARG A 20 13.50 5.86 -23.76
N TRP A 21 12.76 4.88 -23.25
CA TRP A 21 12.79 3.52 -23.79
C TRP A 21 12.13 3.46 -25.17
N LYS A 22 10.97 4.11 -25.37
CA LYS A 22 10.28 4.17 -26.66
C LYS A 22 11.14 4.77 -27.77
N THR A 23 12.01 5.75 -27.47
CA THR A 23 12.97 6.32 -28.43
C THR A 23 14.17 5.41 -28.72
N ASN A 24 14.41 4.36 -27.92
CA ASN A 24 15.52 3.43 -28.06
C ASN A 24 14.99 1.98 -28.14
N PRO A 25 14.31 1.60 -29.24
CA PRO A 25 13.64 0.30 -29.36
C PRO A 25 14.60 -0.90 -29.35
N HIS A 26 15.89 -0.66 -29.57
CA HIS A 26 16.95 -1.69 -29.59
C HIS A 26 17.34 -2.19 -28.20
N TRP A 27 17.01 -1.43 -27.14
CA TRP A 27 17.37 -1.82 -25.79
C TRP A 27 16.47 -2.95 -25.28
N THR A 28 17.10 -4.00 -24.80
CA THR A 28 16.44 -5.06 -24.05
C THR A 28 15.99 -4.56 -22.69
N LEU A 29 14.99 -5.22 -22.09
CA LEU A 29 14.48 -4.85 -20.76
C LEU A 29 15.58 -4.78 -19.69
N GLN A 30 16.61 -5.64 -19.77
CA GLN A 30 17.76 -5.62 -18.87
C GLN A 30 18.64 -4.38 -19.07
N GLU A 31 18.95 -4.03 -20.32
CA GLU A 31 19.74 -2.85 -20.65
C GLU A 31 19.03 -1.57 -20.23
N VAL A 32 17.71 -1.49 -20.45
CA VAL A 32 16.91 -0.34 -20.00
C VAL A 32 16.89 -0.25 -18.48
N ALA A 33 16.68 -1.37 -17.78
CA ALA A 33 16.70 -1.40 -16.33
C ALA A 33 18.04 -0.91 -15.77
N ALA A 34 19.16 -1.32 -16.37
CA ALA A 34 20.49 -0.84 -15.99
C ALA A 34 20.70 0.64 -16.33
N GLN A 35 20.32 1.06 -17.54
CA GLN A 35 20.52 2.43 -18.03
C GLN A 35 19.66 3.46 -17.29
N LEU A 36 18.47 3.05 -16.85
CA LEU A 36 17.53 3.90 -16.11
C LEU A 36 17.65 3.75 -14.58
N ASP A 37 18.55 2.88 -14.09
CA ASP A 37 18.71 2.52 -12.67
C ASP A 37 17.38 2.12 -12.00
N VAL A 38 16.58 1.31 -12.70
CA VAL A 38 15.28 0.82 -12.22
C VAL A 38 15.30 -0.70 -12.16
N LYS A 39 14.76 -1.29 -11.10
CA LYS A 39 14.58 -2.74 -11.01
C LYS A 39 13.73 -3.26 -12.18
N ILE A 40 14.18 -4.34 -12.82
CA ILE A 40 13.50 -4.98 -13.97
C ILE A 40 12.01 -5.23 -13.69
N THR A 41 11.67 -5.75 -12.50
CA THR A 41 10.27 -6.04 -12.13
C THR A 41 9.42 -4.77 -12.04
N THR A 42 10.00 -3.68 -11.55
CA THR A 42 9.35 -2.37 -11.49
C THR A 42 9.13 -1.82 -12.89
N LEU A 43 10.16 -1.87 -13.74
CA LEU A 43 10.10 -1.39 -15.12
C LEU A 43 9.07 -2.16 -15.94
N LYS A 44 9.05 -3.50 -15.84
CA LYS A 44 8.02 -4.35 -16.45
C LYS A 44 6.61 -3.96 -15.98
N GLY A 45 6.45 -3.76 -14.68
CA GLY A 45 5.16 -3.34 -14.13
C GLY A 45 4.70 -1.95 -14.57
N TRP A 46 5.59 -1.08 -15.06
CA TRP A 46 5.22 0.18 -15.69
C TRP A 46 4.91 0.00 -17.17
N TYR A 47 5.70 -0.81 -17.88
CA TYR A 47 5.47 -1.17 -19.28
C TYR A 47 4.05 -1.71 -19.46
N ASP A 48 3.69 -2.77 -18.72
CA ASP A 48 2.38 -3.43 -18.82
C ASP A 48 1.19 -2.49 -18.53
N ARG A 49 1.42 -1.39 -17.80
CA ARG A 49 0.34 -0.47 -17.36
C ARG A 49 0.23 0.80 -18.17
N TYR A 50 1.33 1.28 -18.73
CA TYR A 50 1.41 2.64 -19.27
C TYR A 50 1.97 2.70 -20.69
N TRP A 51 2.45 1.58 -21.25
CA TRP A 51 3.14 1.60 -22.54
C TRP A 51 2.23 2.03 -23.71
N ASP A 52 1.01 1.51 -23.75
CA ASP A 52 0.07 1.79 -24.85
C ASP A 52 -0.50 3.21 -24.78
N ASP A 53 -0.71 3.74 -23.57
CA ASP A 53 -1.30 5.06 -23.31
C ASP A 53 -0.26 6.17 -23.07
N LEU A 54 1.02 5.94 -23.39
CA LEU A 54 2.14 6.86 -23.10
C LEU A 54 1.97 8.29 -23.64
N ASP A 55 1.23 8.41 -24.74
CA ASP A 55 0.99 9.68 -25.44
C ASP A 55 -0.28 10.40 -24.96
N THR A 56 -1.19 9.67 -24.30
CA THR A 56 -2.48 10.16 -23.77
C THR A 56 -2.47 10.40 -22.25
N ILE A 57 -1.50 9.86 -21.52
CA ILE A 57 -1.35 10.09 -20.08
C ILE A 57 -1.15 11.59 -19.79
N SER A 58 -2.23 12.24 -19.35
CA SER A 58 -2.17 13.55 -18.70
C SER A 58 -1.67 13.34 -17.28
N VAL A 59 -0.39 13.67 -17.03
CA VAL A 59 0.19 13.61 -15.70
C VAL A 59 -0.35 14.78 -14.88
N SER A 60 -1.59 14.66 -14.38
CA SER A 60 -2.02 15.55 -13.30
C SER A 60 -1.12 15.25 -12.10
N GLY A 61 -0.45 16.27 -11.57
CA GLY A 61 0.52 16.16 -10.46
C GLY A 61 -0.07 15.75 -9.11
N ARG A 62 -1.12 14.90 -9.10
CA ARG A 62 -1.71 14.31 -7.90
C ARG A 62 -0.69 13.33 -7.30
N LYS A 63 0.21 13.88 -6.49
CA LYS A 63 0.90 13.10 -5.46
C LYS A 63 -0.18 12.47 -4.57
N HIS A 64 -0.05 11.17 -4.29
CA HIS A 64 -0.85 10.54 -3.26
C HIS A 64 -0.67 11.37 -1.97
N VAL A 65 -1.76 11.91 -1.44
CA VAL A 65 -1.69 12.66 -0.17
C VAL A 65 -1.26 11.66 0.89
N ASN A 66 -0.13 11.92 1.55
CA ASN A 66 0.32 11.10 2.67
C ASN A 66 -0.82 11.01 3.70
N GLY A 67 -1.21 9.78 4.08
CA GLY A 67 -2.31 9.56 5.03
C GLY A 67 -3.69 9.35 4.42
N ALA A 68 -3.84 9.35 3.09
CA ALA A 68 -5.09 9.01 2.41
C ALA A 68 -5.37 7.48 2.40
N GLY A 69 -5.28 6.85 3.57
CA GLY A 69 -5.88 5.53 3.78
C GLY A 69 -7.40 5.61 3.66
N ARG A 70 -8.05 4.45 3.60
CA ARG A 70 -9.52 4.38 3.69
C ARG A 70 -9.97 5.20 4.91
N PRO A 71 -10.99 6.08 4.79
CA PRO A 71 -11.52 6.77 5.96
C PRO A 71 -11.87 5.73 7.03
N ARG A 72 -11.23 5.86 8.20
CA ARG A 72 -11.38 4.92 9.29
C ARG A 72 -12.76 5.13 9.92
N ILE A 73 -13.57 4.08 9.92
CA ILE A 73 -14.81 4.04 10.70
C ILE A 73 -14.39 3.78 12.16
N ILE A 74 -14.80 4.66 13.06
CA ILE A 74 -14.57 4.50 14.50
C ILE A 74 -15.69 3.63 15.03
N GLU A 75 -15.35 2.46 15.57
CA GLU A 75 -16.32 1.58 16.23
C GLU A 75 -16.80 2.20 17.56
N PRO A 76 -18.01 1.89 18.05
CA PRO A 76 -18.56 2.48 19.28
C PRO A 76 -17.63 2.32 20.50
N SER A 77 -17.10 1.11 20.72
CA SER A 77 -16.10 0.86 21.77
C SER A 77 -14.83 1.73 21.65
N GLU A 78 -14.38 2.10 20.45
CA GLU A 78 -13.25 3.00 20.28
C GLU A 78 -13.63 4.45 20.62
N ALA A 79 -14.86 4.87 20.29
CA ALA A 79 -15.35 6.19 20.70
C ALA A 79 -15.39 6.33 22.23
N ASP A 80 -15.78 5.27 22.95
CA ASP A 80 -15.75 5.24 24.42
C ASP A 80 -14.32 5.34 24.98
N VAL A 81 -13.36 4.64 24.35
CA VAL A 81 -11.94 4.72 24.73
C VAL A 81 -11.39 6.12 24.49
N LEU A 82 -11.74 6.75 23.37
CA LEU A 82 -11.35 8.13 23.07
C LEU A 82 -11.97 9.13 24.05
N LEU A 83 -13.23 8.93 24.44
CA LEU A 83 -13.91 9.77 25.44
C LEU A 83 -13.26 9.62 26.82
N PHE A 84 -12.92 8.38 27.21
CA PHE A 84 -12.15 8.10 28.43
C PHE A 84 -10.81 8.84 28.41
N TYR A 85 -10.11 8.83 27.29
CA TYR A 85 -8.83 9.53 27.14
C TYR A 85 -8.99 11.06 27.23
N LYS A 86 -10.00 11.62 26.56
CA LYS A 86 -10.30 13.06 26.59
C LYS A 86 -10.68 13.54 27.99
N ARG A 87 -11.49 12.78 28.72
CA ARG A 87 -11.99 13.14 30.05
C ARG A 87 -10.91 13.05 31.14
N ASN A 88 -9.96 12.13 30.99
CA ASN A 88 -8.96 11.84 32.03
C ASN A 88 -7.56 12.39 31.73
N GLY A 89 -7.39 13.11 30.61
CA GLY A 89 -6.14 13.75 30.22
C GLY A 89 -5.08 12.82 29.65
N SER A 90 -4.01 13.40 29.11
CA SER A 90 -2.97 12.70 28.34
C SER A 90 -1.97 11.89 29.18
N ASN A 91 -2.00 12.00 30.50
CA ASN A 91 -0.96 11.44 31.39
C ASN A 91 -1.29 10.03 31.91
N ARG A 92 -2.02 9.22 31.14
CA ARG A 92 -2.40 7.86 31.52
C ARG A 92 -1.42 6.84 30.97
N ARG A 93 -1.08 5.87 31.82
CA ARG A 93 -0.27 4.74 31.42
C ARG A 93 -1.10 3.84 30.49
N PRO A 94 -0.50 3.20 29.47
CA PRO A 94 -1.21 2.27 28.59
C PRO A 94 -2.02 1.20 29.32
N ARG A 95 -1.59 0.78 30.53
CA ARG A 95 -2.29 -0.19 31.37
C ARG A 95 -3.68 0.28 31.85
N ASP A 96 -3.85 1.57 32.12
CA ASP A 96 -5.13 2.13 32.59
C ASP A 96 -6.17 2.12 31.47
N VAL A 97 -5.71 2.40 30.25
CA VAL A 97 -6.53 2.35 29.03
C VAL A 97 -6.94 0.91 28.76
N LEU A 98 -6.01 -0.04 28.86
CA LEU A 98 -6.31 -1.47 28.70
C LEU A 98 -7.33 -1.96 29.74
N ALA A 99 -7.20 -1.54 31.00
CA ALA A 99 -8.16 -1.89 32.04
C ALA A 99 -9.56 -1.32 31.77
N PHE A 100 -9.66 -0.14 31.15
CA PHE A 100 -10.92 0.42 30.69
C PHE A 100 -11.50 -0.36 29.51
N CYS A 101 -10.69 -0.66 28.48
CA CYS A 101 -11.13 -1.45 27.32
C CYS A 101 -11.69 -2.82 27.74
N LEU A 102 -11.02 -3.50 28.68
CA LEU A 102 -11.46 -4.81 29.18
C LEU A 102 -12.81 -4.78 29.94
N ARG A 103 -13.29 -3.60 30.33
CA ARG A 103 -14.61 -3.42 30.97
C ARG A 103 -15.73 -3.11 29.97
N LEU A 104 -15.39 -2.76 28.72
CA LEU A 104 -16.39 -2.53 27.67
C LEU A 104 -16.93 -3.88 27.19
N ASN A 105 -18.25 -4.07 27.30
CA ASN A 105 -18.90 -5.33 26.98
C ASN A 105 -18.71 -5.74 25.50
N GLU A 106 -18.65 -4.76 24.60
CA GLU A 106 -18.35 -4.94 23.17
C GLU A 106 -16.92 -5.46 22.92
N PHE A 107 -15.94 -5.07 23.75
CA PHE A 107 -14.55 -5.52 23.63
C PHE A 107 -14.38 -6.99 24.04
N ILE A 108 -15.21 -7.46 24.97
CA ILE A 108 -15.24 -8.86 25.41
C ILE A 108 -15.82 -9.75 24.30
N GLN A 109 -16.88 -9.29 23.60
CA GLN A 109 -17.48 -10.05 22.51
C GLN A 109 -16.58 -10.16 21.27
N ASP A 110 -15.83 -9.11 20.94
CA ASP A 110 -14.96 -9.11 19.75
C ASP A 110 -13.70 -9.99 19.94
N LYS A 111 -13.28 -10.22 21.20
CA LYS A 111 -12.22 -11.21 21.56
C LYS A 111 -12.69 -12.66 21.52
N VAL A 112 -14.01 -12.91 21.49
CA VAL A 112 -14.61 -14.26 21.50
C VAL A 112 -14.94 -14.76 20.10
N LYS A 113 -14.83 -13.94 19.04
CA LYS A 113 -14.94 -14.45 17.67
C LYS A 113 -13.72 -15.32 17.36
N PRO A 114 -13.87 -16.65 17.17
CA PRO A 114 -12.78 -17.46 16.68
C PRO A 114 -12.38 -16.94 15.31
N ASP A 115 -11.08 -16.74 15.15
CA ASP A 115 -10.42 -16.31 13.93
C ASP A 115 -10.86 -17.22 12.77
N SER A 116 -11.87 -16.78 12.04
CA SER A 116 -12.30 -17.41 10.80
C SER A 116 -11.43 -16.85 9.69
N GLN A 117 -10.10 -17.01 9.84
CA GLN A 117 -9.16 -16.73 8.79
C GLN A 117 -9.43 -17.75 7.67
N LYS A 118 -10.26 -17.33 6.70
CA LYS A 118 -10.44 -18.03 5.43
C LYS A 118 -9.06 -18.22 4.81
N ARG A 119 -8.48 -19.41 4.99
CA ARG A 119 -7.44 -19.94 4.11
C ARG A 119 -8.09 -20.20 2.75
N GLY A 120 -8.23 -19.14 1.96
CA GLY A 120 -8.61 -19.23 0.56
C GLY A 120 -7.41 -19.65 -0.27
N GLY A 121 -7.07 -20.94 -0.24
CA GLY A 121 -6.27 -21.54 -1.30
C GLY A 121 -7.11 -21.60 -2.58
N ARG A 122 -6.55 -21.15 -3.70
CA ARG A 122 -6.76 -21.82 -4.99
C ARG A 122 -5.60 -21.53 -5.93
N ILE A 123 -4.80 -22.59 -6.10
CA ILE A 123 -3.85 -22.81 -7.18
C ILE A 123 -4.63 -22.74 -8.51
N HIS A 124 -4.17 -21.95 -9.47
CA HIS A 124 -4.46 -22.19 -10.88
C HIS A 124 -3.12 -22.35 -11.61
N GLN A 125 -2.67 -23.60 -11.60
CA GLN A 125 -1.76 -24.16 -12.58
C GLN A 125 -2.60 -24.35 -13.85
N VAL A 126 -2.33 -23.57 -14.89
CA VAL A 126 -2.91 -23.82 -16.21
C VAL A 126 -1.90 -24.66 -16.98
N LEU A 127 -2.28 -25.92 -17.18
CA LEU A 127 -1.61 -26.89 -18.03
C LEU A 127 -1.56 -26.35 -19.45
N PHE A 128 -0.38 -26.35 -20.06
CA PHE A 128 -0.21 -26.31 -21.50
C PHE A 128 -0.39 -27.74 -22.00
N GLU A 129 -1.44 -27.99 -22.78
CA GLU A 129 -1.56 -29.18 -23.63
C GLU A 129 -0.49 -29.13 -24.73
N SER A 130 0.03 -30.31 -25.09
CA SER A 130 0.79 -30.57 -26.31
C SER A 130 -0.03 -31.47 -27.21
#